data_AF-A0A7X0Y568-F1
#
_entry.id   AF-A0A7X0Y568-F1
#
_cell.length_a   1.000
_cell.length_b   1.000
_cell.length_c   1.000
_cell.angle_alpha   90.00
_cell.angle_beta   90.00
_cell.angle_gamma   90.00
#
_symmetry.space_group_name_H-M   'P 1'
#
loop_
_entity.id
_entity.type
_entity.pdbx_description
1 polymer ?
#
loop_
_entity_poly.entity_id
_entity_poly.type
_entity_poly.pdbx_seq_one_letter_code
_entity_poly.pdbx_strand_id
1 'polypeptide(L)'
;MIPNKIKVAGVTYTVVEKDVVIIDGCSEYLGLCCHSESRIEILSSLSQTRKEQVFVHELVHAILNEAGYKEHDEDLVSRFSIIAHQVILDNPLLDSDTVEVESKEGVRLEQIN
;
A
#
# COMPACT_ATOMS: atom_id res chain seq x y z
N MET A 1 10.33 -2.64 1.00
CA MET A 1 10.27 -1.79 -0.20
C MET A 1 8.81 -1.49 -0.50
N ILE A 2 8.44 -0.23 -0.73
CA ILE A 2 7.05 0.17 -0.99
C ILE A 2 6.77 0.03 -2.49
N PRO A 3 5.69 -0.67 -2.91
CA PRO A 3 5.38 -0.83 -4.32
C PRO A 3 4.88 0.49 -4.92
N ASN A 4 5.11 0.71 -6.22
CA ASN A 4 4.58 1.89 -6.94
C ASN A 4 3.08 1.78 -7.28
N LYS A 5 2.53 0.57 -7.21
CA LYS A 5 1.12 0.26 -7.44
C LYS A 5 0.70 -0.90 -6.55
N ILE A 6 -0.54 -0.87 -6.08
CA ILE A 6 -1.12 -1.97 -5.31
C ILE A 6 -2.59 -2.16 -5.70
N LYS A 7 -3.02 -3.42 -5.79
CA LYS A 7 -4.41 -3.75 -6.13
C LYS A 7 -5.21 -4.00 -4.85
N VAL A 8 -6.35 -3.33 -4.73
CA VAL A 8 -7.28 -3.45 -3.60
C VAL A 8 -8.67 -3.73 -4.16
N ALA A 9 -9.23 -4.91 -3.86
CA ALA A 9 -10.56 -5.33 -4.30
C ALA A 9 -10.89 -5.17 -5.81
N GLY A 10 -9.88 -5.16 -6.69
CA GLY A 10 -10.07 -4.93 -8.13
C GLY A 10 -9.59 -3.57 -8.63
N VAL A 11 -9.41 -2.59 -7.74
CA VAL A 11 -8.95 -1.23 -8.05
C VAL A 11 -7.44 -1.13 -7.89
N THR A 12 -6.75 -0.53 -8.85
CA THR A 12 -5.30 -0.31 -8.79
C THR A 12 -5.02 1.07 -8.23
N TYR A 13 -4.43 1.11 -7.03
CA TYR A 13 -3.95 2.32 -6.40
C TYR A 13 -2.52 2.63 -6.85
N THR A 14 -2.26 3.88 -7.22
CA THR A 14 -0.90 4.39 -7.44
C THR A 14 -0.29 4.84 -6.13
N VAL A 15 0.99 4.55 -5.89
CA VAL A 15 1.70 4.95 -4.67
C VAL A 15 2.80 5.91 -5.05
N VAL A 16 2.77 7.11 -4.49
CA VAL A 16 3.73 8.17 -4.82
C VAL A 16 4.31 8.79 -3.55
N GLU A 17 5.60 9.08 -3.58
CA GLU A 17 6.22 9.93 -2.57
C GLU A 17 6.14 11.40 -2.99
N LYS A 18 5.81 12.29 -2.05
CA LYS A 18 5.73 13.73 -2.27
C LYS A 18 6.50 14.49 -1.20
N ASP A 19 7.08 15.63 -1.58
CA ASP A 19 7.82 16.48 -0.64
C ASP A 19 6.90 17.16 0.38
N VAL A 20 5.62 17.32 0.04
CA VAL A 20 4.59 17.84 0.93
C VAL A 20 3.29 17.08 0.66
N VAL A 21 2.60 16.69 1.74
CA VAL A 21 1.24 16.14 1.70
C VAL A 21 0.31 17.17 2.35
N ILE A 22 -0.72 17.60 1.63
CA ILE A 22 -1.66 18.65 2.06
C ILE A 22 -3.07 18.09 2.06
N ILE A 23 -3.78 18.22 3.19
CA ILE A 23 -5.21 17.92 3.31
C ILE A 23 -5.90 19.15 3.89
N ASP A 24 -6.93 19.63 3.20
CA ASP A 24 -7.71 20.82 3.58
C ASP A 24 -6.88 22.07 3.94
N GLY A 25 -5.72 22.23 3.28
CA GLY A 25 -4.80 23.35 3.49
C GLY A 25 -3.81 23.16 4.64
N CYS A 26 -3.88 22.06 5.38
CA CYS A 26 -2.89 21.66 6.38
C CYS A 26 -1.84 20.74 5.75
N SER A 27 -0.56 21.07 5.92
CA SER A 27 0.57 20.33 5.32
C SER A 27 1.31 19.40 6.30
N GLU A 28 0.69 19.08 7.44
CA GLU A 28 1.32 18.31 8.52
C GLU A 28 1.07 16.79 8.38
N TYR A 29 0.42 16.37 7.30
CA TYR A 29 0.08 14.97 7.08
C TYR A 29 1.28 14.19 6.58
N LEU A 30 1.39 12.96 7.08
CA LEU A 30 2.47 12.05 6.71
C LEU A 30 2.11 11.22 5.47
N GLY A 31 0.82 11.02 5.22
CA GLY A 31 0.26 10.32 4.08
C GLY A 31 -1.16 10.80 3.75
N LEU A 32 -1.65 10.38 2.59
CA LEU A 32 -3.01 10.65 2.13
C LEU A 32 -3.49 9.54 1.19
N CYS A 33 -4.65 8.95 1.50
CA CYS A 33 -5.40 8.10 0.60
C CYS A 33 -6.48 8.91 -0.14
N CYS A 34 -6.24 9.20 -1.42
CA CYS A 34 -7.22 9.83 -2.30
C CYS A 34 -8.04 8.76 -3.02
N HIS A 35 -9.21 8.43 -2.46
CA HIS A 35 -10.10 7.39 -3.00
C HIS A 35 -10.58 7.68 -4.43
N SER A 36 -10.96 8.92 -4.73
CA SER A 36 -11.48 9.32 -6.05
C SER A 36 -10.46 9.18 -7.17
N GLU A 37 -9.17 9.25 -6.84
CA GLU A 37 -8.08 9.15 -7.80
C GLU A 37 -7.32 7.83 -7.70
N SER A 38 -7.74 6.92 -6.81
CA SER A 38 -7.04 5.68 -6.49
C SER A 38 -5.55 5.92 -6.29
N ARG A 39 -5.21 6.83 -5.37
CA ARG A 39 -3.83 7.25 -5.12
C ARG A 39 -3.51 7.30 -3.64
N ILE A 40 -2.35 6.78 -3.29
CA ILE A 40 -1.73 6.87 -1.97
C ILE A 40 -0.51 7.77 -2.08
N GLU A 41 -0.46 8.80 -1.25
CA GLU A 41 0.64 9.76 -1.16
C GLU A 41 1.38 9.56 0.16
N ILE A 42 2.71 9.63 0.13
CA ILE A 42 3.57 9.44 1.31
C ILE A 42 4.59 10.57 1.35
N LEU A 43 4.83 11.15 2.52
CA LEU A 43 5.82 12.19 2.68
C LEU A 43 7.25 11.65 2.43
N SER A 44 7.96 12.23 1.45
CA SER A 44 9.28 11.77 0.97
C SER A 44 10.39 11.92 2.01
N SER A 45 10.25 12.86 2.94
CA SER A 45 11.23 13.18 3.98
C SER A 45 11.27 12.18 5.14
N LEU A 46 10.33 11.23 5.19
CA LEU A 46 10.26 10.22 6.24
C LEU A 46 11.38 9.18 6.13
N SER A 47 11.75 8.58 7.26
CA SER A 47 12.62 7.39 7.26
C SER A 47 11.93 6.21 6.57
N GLN A 48 12.69 5.27 6.01
CA GLN A 48 12.15 4.14 5.25
C GLN A 48 11.09 3.35 6.03
N THR A 49 11.39 2.96 7.27
CA THR A 49 10.43 2.25 8.13
C THR A 49 9.17 3.06 8.37
N ARG A 50 9.30 4.38 8.50
CA ARG A 50 8.14 5.25 8.73
C ARG A 50 7.29 5.40 7.47
N LYS A 51 7.90 5.47 6.29
CA LYS A 51 7.18 5.41 5.01
C LYS A 51 6.39 4.12 4.89
N GLU A 52 6.97 2.98 5.29
CA GLU A 52 6.28 1.69 5.23
C GLU A 52 5.09 1.63 6.19
N GLN A 53 5.22 2.17 7.40
CA GLN A 53 4.10 2.27 8.34
C GLN A 53 2.97 3.18 7.82
N VAL A 54 3.33 4.35 7.28
CA VAL A 54 2.37 5.29 6.67
C VAL A 54 1.70 4.66 5.46
N PHE A 55 2.46 3.97 4.61
CA PHE A 55 1.88 3.23 3.48
C PHE A 55 0.80 2.25 3.93
N VAL A 56 1.07 1.46 4.97
CA VAL A 56 0.09 0.49 5.47
C VAL A 56 -1.12 1.20 6.09
N HIS A 57 -0.94 2.34 6.75
CA HIS A 57 -2.05 3.18 7.21
C HIS A 57 -2.97 3.60 6.06
N GLU A 58 -2.41 4.19 5.00
CA GLU A 58 -3.20 4.60 3.83
C GLU A 58 -3.79 3.42 3.04
N LEU A 59 -3.10 2.28 3.04
CA LEU A 59 -3.60 1.05 2.44
C LEU A 59 -4.83 0.52 3.19
N VAL A 60 -4.87 0.63 4.52
CA VAL A 60 -6.04 0.27 5.31
C VAL A 60 -7.22 1.18 4.97
N HIS A 61 -7.00 2.49 4.79
CA HIS A 61 -8.05 3.38 4.26
C HIS A 61 -8.56 2.94 2.88
N ALA A 62 -7.66 2.58 1.96
CA ALA A 62 -8.06 2.06 0.66
C ALA A 62 -8.90 0.77 0.79
N ILE A 63 -8.48 -0.17 1.64
CA ILE A 63 -9.21 -1.43 1.89
C ILE A 63 -10.61 -1.15 2.43
N LEU A 64 -10.75 -0.27 3.42
CA LEU A 64 -12.04 0.07 4.02
C LEU A 64 -12.97 0.73 3.00
N ASN A 65 -12.45 1.66 2.18
CA ASN A 65 -13.20 2.30 1.11
C ASN A 65 -13.75 1.26 0.11
N GLU A 66 -12.88 0.38 -0.40
CA GLU A 66 -13.31 -0.64 -1.37
C GLU A 66 -14.22 -1.72 -0.76
N ALA A 67 -14.13 -1.95 0.55
CA ALA A 67 -15.05 -2.80 1.29
C ALA A 67 -16.44 -2.13 1.52
N GLY A 68 -16.60 -0.86 1.14
CA GLY A 68 -17.86 -0.12 1.23
C GLY A 68 -18.09 0.59 2.57
N TYR A 69 -17.06 0.71 3.42
CA TYR A 69 -17.13 1.55 4.62
C TYR A 69 -17.09 3.02 4.21
N LYS A 70 -18.01 3.83 4.76
CA LYS A 70 -18.12 5.26 4.44
C LYS A 70 -17.39 6.17 5.41
N GLU A 71 -17.25 5.72 6.65
CA GLU A 71 -16.52 6.42 7.70
C GLU A 71 -15.37 5.53 8.13
N HIS A 72 -14.19 6.10 8.20
CA HIS A 72 -12.99 5.42 8.65
C HIS A 72 -12.66 5.92 10.05
N ASP A 73 -12.71 5.00 11.02
CA ASP A 73 -12.27 5.28 12.38
C ASP A 73 -10.73 5.33 12.39
N GLU A 74 -10.16 6.53 12.44
CA GLU A 74 -8.71 6.77 12.46
C GLU A 74 -7.98 6.01 13.57
N ASP A 75 -8.65 5.77 14.72
CA ASP A 75 -8.08 5.01 15.82
C ASP A 75 -7.97 3.53 15.45
N LEU A 76 -8.99 2.98 14.79
CA LEU A 76 -8.95 1.63 14.24
C LEU A 76 -7.89 1.52 13.14
N VAL A 77 -7.86 2.45 12.20
CA VAL A 77 -6.89 2.47 11.09
C VAL A 77 -5.47 2.52 11.63
N SER A 78 -5.19 3.42 12.56
CA SER A 78 -3.88 3.58 13.17
C SER A 78 -3.43 2.33 13.93
N ARG A 79 -4.30 1.76 14.76
CA ARG A 79 -3.95 0.56 15.55
C ARG A 79 -3.79 -0.67 14.68
N PHE A 80 -4.70 -0.86 13.73
CA PHE A 80 -4.67 -2.01 12.83
C PHE A 80 -3.46 -1.94 11.88
N SER A 81 -3.18 -0.77 11.30
CA SER A 81 -2.06 -0.60 10.36
C SER A 81 -0.70 -0.89 10.97
N ILE A 82 -0.46 -0.53 12.23
CA ILE A 82 0.78 -0.85 12.95
C ILE A 82 1.00 -2.37 13.04
N ILE A 83 -0.04 -3.11 13.42
CA ILE A 83 0.05 -4.57 13.55
C ILE A 83 0.11 -5.23 12.16
N ALA A 84 -0.69 -4.75 11.21
CA ALA A 84 -0.70 -5.24 9.83
C ALA A 84 0.66 -5.04 9.15
N HIS A 85 1.35 -3.92 9.38
CA HIS A 85 2.69 -3.65 8.85
C HIS A 85 3.68 -4.74 9.23
N GLN A 86 3.74 -5.10 10.53
CA GLN A 86 4.61 -6.17 10.99
C GLN A 86 4.20 -7.53 10.42
N VAL A 87 2.90 -7.84 10.41
CA VAL A 87 2.39 -9.12 9.89
C VAL A 87 2.72 -9.28 8.39
N ILE A 88 2.52 -8.25 7.58
CA ILE A 88 2.79 -8.30 6.13
C ILE A 88 4.29 -8.46 5.87
N LEU A 89 5.14 -7.70 6.57
CA LEU A 89 6.58 -7.78 6.36
C LEU A 89 7.20 -9.11 6.80
N ASP A 90 6.74 -9.68 7.90
CA ASP A 90 7.28 -10.94 8.43
C ASP A 90 6.75 -12.19 7.71
N ASN A 91 5.72 -12.03 6.88
CA ASN A 91 5.05 -13.13 6.18
C ASN A 91 5.02 -12.87 4.66
N PRO A 92 6.14 -13.06 3.94
CA PRO A 92 6.25 -12.81 2.50
C PRO A 92 5.44 -13.79 1.61
N LEU A 93 4.48 -14.54 2.17
CA LEU A 93 3.61 -15.49 1.46
C LEU A 93 2.74 -14.86 0.35
N LEU A 94 2.87 -13.55 0.11
CA LEU A 94 2.17 -12.76 -0.91
C LEU A 94 3.05 -12.38 -2.11
N ASP A 95 4.33 -12.78 -2.11
CA ASP A 95 5.34 -12.43 -3.13
C ASP A 95 5.40 -13.46 -4.28
N SER A 96 4.26 -14.04 -4.67
CA SER A 96 4.23 -14.97 -5.80
C SER A 96 4.25 -14.23 -7.14
N ASP A 97 5.36 -13.55 -7.43
CA ASP A 97 5.73 -13.25 -8.81
C ASP A 97 6.18 -14.56 -9.46
N THR A 98 5.22 -15.33 -9.96
CA THR A 98 5.52 -16.40 -10.92
C THR A 98 5.77 -15.75 -12.27
N VAL A 99 6.99 -15.85 -12.78
CA VAL A 99 7.29 -15.57 -14.18
C VAL A 99 6.99 -16.80 -15.02
N GLU A 100 6.31 -16.59 -16.14
CA GLU A 100 6.22 -17.59 -17.20
C GLU A 100 7.58 -17.69 -17.89
N VAL A 101 8.27 -18.80 -17.67
CA VAL A 101 9.52 -19.10 -18.37
C VAL A 101 9.18 -19.98 -19.57
N GLU A 102 9.39 -19.45 -20.78
CA GLU A 102 9.34 -20.26 -22.00
C GLU A 102 10.61 -21.11 -22.11
N SER A 103 10.42 -22.43 -22.11
CA SER A 103 11.47 -23.41 -22.36
C SER A 103 11.18 -24.20 -23.63
N LYS A 104 12.17 -24.95 -24.14
CA LYS A 104 12.01 -25.83 -25.32
C LYS A 104 10.94 -26.92 -25.13
N GLU A 105 10.46 -27.14 -23.90
CA GLU A 105 9.46 -28.13 -23.52
C GLU A 105 8.07 -27.52 -23.25
N GLY A 106 7.92 -26.20 -23.37
CA GLY A 106 6.69 -25.45 -23.11
C GLY A 106 6.85 -24.36 -22.04
N VAL A 107 5.73 -23.71 -21.69
CA VAL A 107 5.66 -22.67 -20.64
C VAL A 107 5.63 -23.33 -19.26
N ARG A 108 6.52 -22.90 -18.36
CA ARG A 108 6.54 -23.34 -16.96
C ARG A 108 6.52 -22.13 -16.03
N LEU A 109 5.76 -22.23 -14.94
CA LEU A 109 5.76 -21.24 -13.87
C LEU A 109 6.95 -21.51 -12.94
N GLU A 110 7.82 -20.53 -12.76
CA GLU A 110 8.95 -20.61 -11.82
C GLU A 110 8.86 -19.50 -10.77
N GLN A 111 9.22 -19.85 -9.53
CA GLN A 111 9.32 -18.91 -8.40
C GLN A 111 10.71 -18.28 -8.40
N ILE A 112 10.78 -16.95 -8.31
CA ILE A 112 12.04 -16.24 -8.08
C ILE A 112 12.21 -16.06 -6.58
N ASN A 113 13.31 -16.60 -6.03
CA ASN A 113 13.78 -16.33 -4.65
C ASN A 113 14.73 -15.15 -4.64
#